data_AF-A0A2N0NUF9-F1
#
_entry.id   AF-A0A2N0NUF9-F1
#
_cell.length_a   1.000
_cell.length_b   1.000
_cell.length_c   1.000
_cell.angle_alpha   90.00
_cell.angle_beta   90.00
_cell.angle_gamma   90.00
#
_symmetry.space_group_name_H-M   'P 1'
#
loop_
_entity.id
_entity.type
_entity.pdbx_description
1 polymer ?
#
loop_
_entity_poly.entity_id
_entity_poly.type
_entity_poly.pdbx_seq_one_letter_code
_entity_poly.pdbx_strand_id
1 'polypeptide(L)' 'GVYYDGHERENIVKYRKIFLEEMDKYEPYMASYERETMDKILPNLQNSEKEHILVTHDKCIFYSNDGKREV' A
#
# COMPACT_ATOMS: atom_id res chain seq x y z
N GLY A 1 18.25 -3.41 22.10
CA GLY A 1 17.05 -4.28 22.09
C GLY A 1 17.05 -5.09 20.81
N VAL A 2 16.55 -6.32 20.83
CA VAL A 2 16.42 -7.15 19.63
C VAL A 2 15.08 -6.83 18.97
N TYR A 3 15.10 -6.37 17.72
CA TYR A 3 13.88 -6.19 16.94
C TYR A 3 13.41 -7.56 16.47
N TYR A 4 12.19 -7.95 16.84
CA TYR A 4 11.59 -9.18 16.36
C TYR A 4 10.63 -8.83 15.23
N ASP A 5 10.92 -9.35 14.04
CA ASP A 5 10.07 -9.15 12.90
C ASP A 5 8.67 -9.75 13.17
N GLY A 6 7.65 -8.91 13.13
CA GLY A 6 6.26 -9.29 13.35
C GLY A 6 5.55 -9.77 12.09
N HIS A 7 6.17 -9.68 10.91
CA HIS A 7 5.51 -10.01 9.63
C HIS A 7 5.01 -11.45 9.56
N GLU A 8 5.67 -12.38 10.26
CA GLU A 8 5.33 -13.81 10.25
C GLU A 8 4.32 -14.21 11.35
N ARG A 9 3.85 -13.27 12.18
CA ARG A 9 2.82 -13.58 13.18
C ARG A 9 1.53 -14.00 12.48
N GLU A 10 0.89 -15.05 12.98
CA GLU A 10 -0.29 -15.66 12.35
C GLU A 10 -1.41 -14.65 12.05
N ASN A 11 -1.63 -13.69 12.96
CA ASN A 11 -2.63 -12.64 12.78
C ASN A 11 -2.27 -11.67 11.64
N ILE A 12 -0.98 -11.35 11.48
CA ILE A 12 -0.48 -10.50 10.39
C ILE A 12 -0.59 -11.22 9.06
N VAL A 13 -0.19 -12.49 9.01
CA VAL A 13 -0.32 -13.32 7.80
C VAL A 13 -1.79 -13.47 7.39
N LYS A 14 -2.71 -13.69 8.34
CA LYS A 14 -4.15 -13.77 8.08
C LYS A 14 -4.70 -12.47 7.53
N TYR A 15 -4.34 -11.33 8.12
CA TYR A 15 -4.78 -10.02 7.63
C TYR A 15 -4.26 -9.74 6.21
N ARG A 16 -3.00 -10.07 5.93
CA ARG A 16 -2.41 -9.90 4.59
C ARG A 16 -3.21 -10.64 3.51
N LYS A 17 -3.68 -11.85 3.79
CA LYS A 17 -4.52 -12.60 2.84
C LYS A 17 -5.84 -11.89 2.55
N ILE A 18 -6.54 -11.46 3.59
CA ILE A 18 -7.80 -10.70 3.46
C ILE A 18 -7.58 -9.41 2.65
N PHE A 19 -6.47 -8.71 2.94
CA PHE A 19 -6.12 -7.49 2.22
C PHE A 19 -5.88 -7.75 0.72
N LEU A 20 -5.15 -8.80 0.37
CA LEU A 20 -4.90 -9.16 -1.03
C LEU A 20 -6.19 -9.55 -1.75
N GLU A 21 -7.06 -10.35 -1.11
CA GLU A 21 -8.37 -10.72 -1.67
C GLU A 21 -9.27 -9.50 -1.93
N GLU A 22 -9.18 -8.45 -1.12
CA GLU A 22 -9.85 -7.18 -1.38
C GLU A 22 -9.19 -6.41 -2.52
N MET A 23 -7.86 -6.33 -2.55
CA MET A 23 -7.12 -5.64 -3.59
C MET A 23 -7.36 -6.22 -4.99
N ASP A 24 -7.46 -7.55 -5.11
CA ASP A 24 -7.76 -8.23 -6.38
C ASP A 24 -9.09 -7.75 -7.00
N LYS A 25 -10.05 -7.30 -6.18
CA LYS A 25 -11.33 -6.77 -6.65
C LYS A 25 -11.19 -5.35 -7.21
N TYR A 26 -10.24 -4.58 -6.71
CA TYR A 26 -10.06 -3.18 -7.09
C TYR A 26 -8.98 -2.99 -8.16
N GLU A 27 -8.01 -3.89 -8.25
CA GLU A 27 -6.89 -3.83 -9.21
C GLU A 27 -7.34 -3.56 -10.66
N PRO A 28 -8.42 -4.19 -11.19
CA PRO A 28 -8.87 -3.92 -12.57
C PRO A 28 -9.29 -2.48 -12.85
N TYR A 29 -9.59 -1.71 -11.79
CA TYR A 29 -10.02 -0.32 -11.85
C TYR A 29 -8.90 0.68 -11.59
N MET A 30 -7.68 0.20 -11.29
CA MET A 30 -6.52 1.03 -10.98
C MET A 30 -5.60 1.14 -12.19
N ALA A 31 -4.91 2.27 -12.32
CA ALA A 31 -3.84 2.38 -13.29
C ALA A 31 -2.64 1.51 -12.90
N SER A 32 -2.02 0.89 -13.90
CA SER A 32 -0.72 0.25 -13.75
C SER A 32 0.38 1.14 -14.30
N TYR A 33 1.61 0.88 -13.88
CA TYR A 33 2.79 1.65 -14.27
C TYR A 33 3.86 0.67 -14.71
N GLU A 34 4.39 0.84 -15.92
CA GLU A 34 5.43 -0.02 -16.47
C GLU A 34 6.70 0.78 -16.75
N ARG A 35 7.85 0.07 -16.73
CA ARG A 35 9.19 0.56 -17.07
C ARG A 35 9.77 1.56 -16.08
N GLU A 36 11.05 1.88 -16.28
CA GLU A 36 11.75 2.91 -15.49
C GLU A 36 11.13 4.30 -15.61
N THR A 37 10.43 4.56 -16.72
CA THR A 37 9.75 5.83 -17.00
C THR A 37 8.46 6.01 -16.20
N MET A 38 7.94 4.93 -15.58
CA MET A 38 6.67 4.94 -14.84
C MET A 38 5.51 5.43 -15.72
N ASP A 39 5.44 4.96 -16.96
CA ASP A 39 4.39 5.34 -17.89
C ASP A 39 3.04 4.83 -17.37
N LYS A 40 2.06 5.72 -17.24
CA LYS A 40 0.73 5.40 -16.72
C LYS A 40 -0.08 4.64 -17.77
N ILE A 41 -0.50 3.43 -17.44
CA ILE A 41 -1.40 2.60 -18.24
C ILE A 41 -2.79 2.66 -17.60
N LEU A 42 -3.76 3.20 -18.35
CA LEU A 42 -5.13 3.34 -17.85
C LEU A 42 -5.84 1.97 -17.77
N PRO A 43 -6.66 1.73 -16.74
CA PRO A 43 -7.49 0.55 -16.65
C PRO A 43 -8.54 0.52 -17.76
N ASN A 44 -8.98 -0.69 -18.13
CA ASN A 44 -10.06 -0.86 -19.10
C ASN A 44 -11.42 -0.74 -18.39
N LEU A 45 -11.97 0.48 -18.38
CA LEU A 45 -13.22 0.81 -17.70
C LEU A 45 -14.41 0.75 -18.66
N GLN A 46 -15.55 0.20 -18.20
CA GLN A 46 -16.82 0.33 -18.89
C GLN A 46 -17.43 1.73 -18.67
N ASN A 47 -18.39 2.13 -19.51
CA ASN A 47 -18.96 3.49 -19.53
C ASN A 47 -19.50 4.02 -18.19
N SER A 48 -19.80 3.16 -17.22
CA SER A 48 -20.27 3.53 -15.87
C SER A 48 -19.20 3.46 -14.78
N GLU A 49 -18.02 2.91 -15.08
CA GLU A 49 -16.96 2.65 -14.12
C GLU A 49 -16.01 3.86 -14.03
N LYS A 50 -15.33 4.01 -12.89
CA LYS A 50 -14.37 5.09 -12.64
C LYS A 50 -13.04 4.51 -12.22
N GLU A 51 -11.97 5.24 -12.53
CA GLU A 51 -10.65 4.90 -12.04
C GLU A 51 -10.63 4.99 -10.51
N HIS A 52 -10.06 3.96 -9.88
CA HIS A 52 -9.87 3.89 -8.43
C HIS A 52 -8.44 4.31 -8.08
N ILE A 53 -8.31 5.08 -7.00
CA ILE A 53 -7.01 5.52 -6.47
C ILE A 53 -6.86 4.95 -5.06
N LEU A 54 -5.82 4.15 -4.84
CA LEU A 54 -5.47 3.65 -3.51
C LEU A 54 -4.85 4.80 -2.70
N VAL A 55 -5.54 5.22 -1.64
CA VAL A 55 -5.03 6.22 -0.70
C VAL A 55 -4.44 5.50 0.50
N THR A 56 -3.11 5.48 0.60
CA THR A 56 -2.39 4.92 1.74
C THR A 56 -1.92 6.00 2.69
N HIS A 57 -2.07 5.78 4.00
CA HIS A 57 -1.38 6.59 4.99
C HIS A 57 0.04 6.07 5.15
N ASP A 58 1.02 6.89 4.77
CA ASP A 58 2.40 6.64 5.16
C ASP A 58 2.54 6.85 6.67
N LYS A 59 2.94 5.81 7.40
CA LYS A 59 3.32 5.92 8.82
C LYS A 59 4.77 6.40 8.98
N CYS A 60 5.25 7.31 8.14
CA CYS A 60 6.58 7.91 8.26
C CYS A 60 6.61 9.09 9.26
N ILE A 61 6.14 8.84 10.49
CA ILE A 61 6.35 9.72 11.64
C ILE A 61 7.06 9.01 12.81
N PHE A 62 7.40 7.73 12.64
CA PHE A 62 7.96 6.91 13.72
C PHE A 62 9.30 7.45 14.27
N TYR A 63 10.00 8.31 13.52
CA TYR A 63 11.26 8.93 13.93
C TYR A 63 11.28 10.46 13.86
N SER A 64 10.18 11.13 13.49
CA SER A 64 10.19 12.58 13.25
C SER A 64 10.53 13.40 14.49
N ASN A 65 10.50 12.80 15.68
CA ASN A 65 10.85 13.45 16.93
C ASN A 65 11.96 12.75 17.74
N ASP A 66 12.51 11.63 17.24
CA ASP A 66 13.54 10.82 17.95
C ASP A 66 14.94 11.46 17.94
N GLY A 67 15.09 12.66 17.35
CA GLY A 67 16.31 13.46 17.32
C GLY A 67 16.25 14.78 18.09
N LYS A 68 15.10 15.16 18.67
CA LYS A 68 15.03 16.39 19.49
C LYS A 68 15.60 16.12 20.87
N ARG A 69 16.92 16.29 21.01
CA ARG A 69 17.50 16.62 22.32
C ARG A 69 17.04 18.03 22.66
N GLU A 70 16.30 18.19 23.75
CA GLU A 70 16.15 19.48 24.39
C GLU A 70 17.56 19.97 24.75
N VAL A 71 17.93 21.14 24.23
CA VAL A 71 19.16 21.86 24.59
C VAL A 71 18.76 22.98 25.53
#